data_AF-A0A3C1TGX8-F1
#
_entry.id   AF-A0A3C1TGX8-F1
#
_cell.length_a   1.000
_cell.length_b   1.000
_cell.length_c   1.000
_cell.angle_alpha   90.00
_cell.angle_beta   90.00
_cell.angle_gamma   90.00
#
_symmetry.space_group_name_H-M   'P 1'
#
loop_
_entity.id
_entity.type
_entity.pdbx_description
1 polymer ?
#
loop_
_entity_poly.entity_id
_entity_poly.type
_entity_poly.pdbx_seq_one_letter_code
_entity_poly.pdbx_strand_id
1 'polypeptide(L)'
;WKESVPAHFKFCPKWPQEISHDRQLRGCEPLSDAFTKSVLGLETNLGMTFLQLGPYFDARQSKVLAAFLKQLPPKFPIAVEFRHPDWFAQPMIWQETLQMLHELGVGTVMSDVAGRRDVVHMGLSNSTVTLRFVGNELHPTDYSRVDEWVQRLKNWFETGLSTAYIFVHCGENLHAPELSSYWIEQINKHCHFALLAPRIQPKVIQGSLF
;
A
#
# COMPACT_ATOMS: atom_id res chain seq x y z
N TRP A 1 -18.69 7.97 -3.56
CA TRP A 1 -17.33 8.26 -3.04
C TRP A 1 -16.62 9.32 -3.85
N LYS A 2 -16.46 9.14 -5.17
CA LYS A 2 -15.84 10.14 -6.06
C LYS A 2 -16.40 11.56 -5.88
N GLU A 3 -17.73 11.68 -5.87
CA GLU A 3 -18.43 12.97 -5.76
C GLU A 3 -18.33 13.64 -4.38
N SER A 4 -17.85 12.94 -3.35
CA SER A 4 -17.79 13.44 -1.97
C SER A 4 -16.40 13.93 -1.57
N VAL A 5 -15.44 14.01 -2.50
CA VAL A 5 -14.05 14.39 -2.24
C VAL A 5 -13.53 15.41 -3.26
N PRO A 6 -12.49 16.19 -2.93
CA PRO A 6 -11.84 17.07 -3.90
C PRO A 6 -11.24 16.30 -5.09
N ALA A 7 -11.09 16.97 -6.24
CA ALA A 7 -10.58 16.36 -7.47
C ALA A 7 -9.18 15.73 -7.34
N HIS A 8 -8.34 16.23 -6.43
CA HIS A 8 -6.99 15.71 -6.18
C HIS A 8 -6.94 14.51 -5.22
N PHE A 9 -8.06 14.16 -4.58
CA PHE A 9 -8.11 13.04 -3.64
C PHE A 9 -8.00 11.70 -4.37
N LYS A 10 -7.17 10.79 -3.86
CA LYS A 10 -6.98 9.46 -4.42
C LYS A 10 -7.53 8.38 -3.49
N PHE A 11 -8.38 7.52 -4.02
CA PHE A 11 -8.80 6.28 -3.37
C PHE A 11 -7.87 5.14 -3.78
N CYS A 12 -7.46 4.33 -2.82
CA CYS A 12 -6.62 3.16 -3.05
C CYS A 12 -7.30 1.90 -2.53
N PRO A 13 -8.30 1.35 -3.26
CA PRO A 13 -9.07 0.21 -2.79
C PRO A 13 -8.20 -1.04 -2.55
N LYS A 14 -8.44 -1.70 -1.42
CA LYS A 14 -7.91 -3.04 -1.15
C LYS A 14 -8.72 -4.08 -1.91
N TRP A 15 -8.03 -5.05 -2.52
CA TRP A 15 -8.70 -6.19 -3.15
C TRP A 15 -9.46 -7.06 -2.13
N PRO A 16 -10.63 -7.61 -2.49
CA PRO A 16 -11.40 -8.51 -1.64
C PRO A 16 -10.58 -9.72 -1.15
N GLN A 17 -10.73 -10.08 0.12
CA GLN A 17 -10.06 -11.26 0.69
C GLN A 17 -10.50 -12.56 0.02
N GLU A 18 -11.74 -12.65 -0.47
CA GLU A 18 -12.20 -13.83 -1.21
C GLU A 18 -11.29 -14.14 -2.41
N ILE A 19 -10.79 -13.11 -3.11
CA ILE A 19 -9.88 -13.27 -4.24
C ILE A 19 -8.50 -13.73 -3.76
N SER A 20 -7.93 -13.06 -2.75
CA SER A 20 -6.50 -13.23 -2.41
C SER A 20 -6.20 -14.25 -1.31
N HIS A 21 -7.15 -14.52 -0.41
CA HIS A 21 -7.01 -15.44 0.72
C HIS A 21 -7.77 -16.74 0.47
N ASP A 22 -9.07 -16.65 0.18
CA ASP A 22 -9.93 -17.84 0.13
C ASP A 22 -9.71 -18.62 -1.17
N ARG A 23 -9.79 -17.94 -2.32
CA ARG A 23 -9.58 -18.55 -3.64
C ARG A 23 -8.12 -18.57 -4.08
N GLN A 24 -7.24 -17.87 -3.38
CA GLN A 24 -5.80 -17.77 -3.69
C GLN A 24 -5.55 -17.52 -5.19
N LEU A 25 -6.26 -16.55 -5.75
CA LEU A 25 -6.18 -16.11 -7.15
C LEU A 25 -6.64 -17.13 -8.21
N ARG A 26 -7.31 -18.22 -7.82
CA ARG A 26 -7.80 -19.26 -8.74
C ARG A 26 -9.30 -19.14 -8.96
N GLY A 27 -9.76 -19.21 -10.21
CA GLY A 27 -11.18 -19.14 -10.53
C GLY A 27 -11.84 -17.85 -10.01
N CYS A 28 -11.10 -16.73 -10.07
CA CYS A 28 -11.51 -15.44 -9.53
C CYS A 28 -11.99 -14.48 -10.60
N GLU A 29 -12.04 -14.89 -11.87
CA GLU A 29 -12.31 -14.01 -13.03
C GLU A 29 -13.58 -13.17 -12.83
N PRO A 30 -14.75 -13.74 -12.44
CA PRO A 30 -15.95 -12.93 -12.23
C PRO A 30 -15.82 -11.92 -11.09
N LEU A 31 -15.09 -12.27 -10.02
CA LEU A 31 -14.87 -11.37 -8.87
C LEU A 31 -13.89 -10.26 -9.21
N SER A 32 -12.82 -10.60 -9.94
CA SER A 32 -11.83 -9.66 -10.44
C SER A 32 -12.47 -8.67 -11.42
N ASP A 33 -13.31 -9.14 -12.34
CA ASP A 33 -14.03 -8.27 -13.28
C ASP A 33 -14.98 -7.32 -12.55
N ALA A 34 -15.74 -7.83 -11.57
CA ALA A 34 -16.63 -7.01 -10.76
C ALA A 34 -15.86 -5.94 -9.97
N PHE A 35 -14.74 -6.32 -9.33
CA PHE A 35 -13.91 -5.39 -8.56
C PHE A 35 -13.27 -4.33 -9.46
N THR A 36 -12.59 -4.75 -10.53
CA THR A 36 -11.91 -3.84 -11.45
C THR A 36 -12.88 -2.86 -12.11
N LYS A 37 -14.05 -3.34 -12.57
CA LYS A 37 -15.12 -2.47 -13.11
C LYS A 37 -15.59 -1.43 -12.09
N SER A 38 -15.77 -1.83 -10.84
CA SER A 38 -16.22 -0.94 -9.77
C SER A 38 -15.20 0.16 -9.48
N VAL A 39 -13.92 -0.20 -9.28
CA VAL A 39 -12.89 0.78 -8.90
C VAL A 39 -12.47 1.68 -10.07
N LEU A 40 -12.55 1.20 -11.31
CA LEU A 40 -12.32 2.04 -12.50
C LEU A 40 -13.32 3.19 -12.62
N GLY A 41 -14.52 3.08 -12.03
CA GLY A 41 -15.48 4.18 -11.93
C GLY A 41 -15.01 5.36 -11.09
N LEU A 42 -13.90 5.22 -10.34
CA LEU A 42 -13.26 6.33 -9.63
C LEU A 42 -12.43 7.22 -10.56
N GLU A 43 -12.11 6.76 -11.78
CA GLU A 43 -11.41 7.52 -12.82
C GLU A 43 -10.14 8.22 -12.31
N THR A 44 -10.05 9.54 -12.43
CA THR A 44 -8.92 10.36 -11.97
C THR A 44 -8.75 10.34 -10.46
N ASN A 45 -9.75 9.91 -9.68
CA ASN A 45 -9.62 9.69 -8.24
C ASN A 45 -9.13 8.28 -7.90
N LEU A 46 -8.93 7.38 -8.87
CA LEU A 46 -8.32 6.07 -8.63
C LEU A 46 -6.79 6.24 -8.42
N GLY A 47 -6.31 5.81 -7.27
CA GLY A 47 -4.90 5.61 -6.95
C GLY A 47 -4.48 4.15 -7.11
N MET A 48 -3.44 3.75 -6.39
CA MET A 48 -2.92 2.37 -6.43
C MET A 48 -3.84 1.42 -5.67
N THR A 49 -4.47 0.45 -6.34
CA THR A 49 -5.12 -0.65 -5.61
C THR A 49 -4.06 -1.57 -5.02
N PHE A 50 -4.38 -2.29 -3.94
CA PHE A 50 -3.41 -3.22 -3.38
C PHE A 50 -3.99 -4.61 -3.07
N LEU A 51 -3.27 -5.62 -3.53
CA LEU A 51 -3.57 -7.03 -3.40
C LEU A 51 -2.70 -7.63 -2.29
N GLN A 52 -3.27 -7.77 -1.09
CA GLN A 52 -2.60 -8.47 -0.01
C GLN A 52 -2.80 -9.98 -0.17
N LEU A 53 -1.71 -10.70 -0.44
CA LEU A 53 -1.74 -12.15 -0.57
C LEU A 53 -2.02 -12.81 0.79
N GLY A 54 -2.72 -13.94 0.74
CA GLY A 54 -3.04 -14.72 1.93
C GLY A 54 -1.79 -15.34 2.60
N PRO A 55 -1.90 -15.74 3.87
CA PRO A 55 -0.77 -16.24 4.66
C PRO A 55 -0.21 -17.58 4.16
N TYR A 56 -0.94 -18.32 3.32
CA TYR A 56 -0.51 -19.59 2.72
C TYR A 56 -0.05 -19.44 1.26
N PHE A 57 -0.02 -18.21 0.74
CA PHE A 57 0.41 -17.95 -0.63
C PHE A 57 1.94 -17.75 -0.65
N ASP A 58 2.66 -18.85 -0.79
CA ASP A 58 4.13 -18.89 -0.85
C ASP A 58 4.71 -18.75 -2.28
N ALA A 59 6.04 -18.65 -2.36
CA ALA A 59 6.77 -18.41 -3.60
C ALA A 59 6.59 -19.48 -4.70
N ARG A 60 6.22 -20.71 -4.34
CA ARG A 60 5.96 -21.80 -5.32
C ARG A 60 4.74 -21.49 -6.18
N GLN A 61 3.89 -20.58 -5.73
CA GLN A 61 2.68 -20.14 -6.42
C GLN A 61 2.90 -18.92 -7.33
N SER A 62 4.15 -18.52 -7.60
CA SER A 62 4.49 -17.39 -8.47
C SER A 62 3.84 -17.44 -9.85
N LYS A 63 3.71 -18.64 -10.44
CA LYS A 63 3.02 -18.84 -11.73
C LYS A 63 1.53 -18.51 -11.65
N VAL A 64 0.88 -18.81 -10.53
CA VAL A 64 -0.54 -18.48 -10.31
C VAL A 64 -0.70 -16.96 -10.18
N LEU A 65 0.19 -16.30 -9.44
CA LEU A 65 0.21 -14.84 -9.35
C LEU A 65 0.39 -14.19 -10.73
N ALA A 66 1.38 -14.64 -11.49
CA ALA A 66 1.65 -14.10 -12.83
C ALA A 66 0.46 -14.30 -13.78
N ALA A 67 -0.20 -15.47 -13.74
CA ALA A 67 -1.38 -15.75 -14.54
C ALA A 67 -2.55 -14.82 -14.18
N PHE A 68 -2.82 -14.63 -12.88
CA PHE A 68 -3.84 -13.71 -12.39
C PHE A 68 -3.57 -12.26 -12.83
N LEU A 69 -2.34 -11.77 -12.62
CA LEU A 69 -1.98 -10.38 -12.97
C LEU A 69 -2.11 -10.11 -14.48
N LYS A 70 -1.81 -11.10 -15.33
CA LYS A 70 -1.95 -11.00 -16.79
C LYS A 70 -3.40 -10.93 -17.28
N GLN A 71 -4.36 -11.39 -16.46
CA GLN A 71 -5.80 -11.32 -16.80
C GLN A 71 -6.41 -9.94 -16.51
N LEU A 72 -5.72 -9.10 -15.73
CA LEU A 72 -6.23 -7.78 -15.37
C LEU A 72 -6.27 -6.83 -16.57
N PRO A 73 -7.14 -5.80 -16.54
CA PRO A 73 -7.14 -4.78 -17.59
C PRO A 73 -5.74 -4.19 -17.82
N PRO A 74 -5.37 -3.88 -19.08
CA PRO A 74 -4.08 -3.25 -19.37
C PRO A 74 -3.87 -1.98 -18.55
N LYS A 75 -2.68 -1.82 -17.96
CA LYS A 75 -2.30 -0.68 -17.12
C LYS A 75 -3.18 -0.49 -15.88
N PHE A 76 -3.83 -1.55 -15.38
CA PHE A 76 -4.60 -1.48 -14.15
C PHE A 76 -3.68 -1.14 -12.94
N PRO A 77 -4.02 -0.14 -12.10
CA PRO A 77 -3.16 0.28 -11.00
C PRO A 77 -3.24 -0.71 -9.85
N ILE A 78 -2.24 -1.58 -9.72
CA ILE A 78 -2.16 -2.61 -8.68
C ILE A 78 -0.75 -2.74 -8.11
N ALA A 79 -0.68 -2.88 -6.79
CA ALA A 79 0.51 -3.28 -6.06
C ALA A 79 0.25 -4.57 -5.27
N VAL A 80 1.24 -5.46 -5.20
CA VAL A 80 1.11 -6.75 -4.49
C VAL A 80 1.84 -6.69 -3.15
N GLU A 81 1.17 -7.14 -2.09
CA GLU A 81 1.74 -7.25 -0.75
C GLU A 81 2.02 -8.72 -0.42
N PHE A 82 3.30 -9.04 -0.28
CA PHE A 82 3.79 -10.38 0.03
C PHE A 82 3.98 -10.52 1.54
N ARG A 83 3.46 -11.61 2.12
CA ARG A 83 3.52 -11.84 3.58
C ARG A 83 4.11 -13.19 3.99
N HIS A 84 4.22 -14.14 3.07
CA HIS A 84 4.84 -15.43 3.37
C HIS A 84 6.38 -15.30 3.37
N PRO A 85 7.10 -15.79 4.40
CA PRO A 85 8.57 -15.66 4.47
C PRO A 85 9.32 -16.24 3.26
N ASP A 86 8.81 -17.31 2.66
CA ASP A 86 9.40 -17.96 1.46
C ASP A 86 9.67 -17.01 0.28
N TRP A 87 8.91 -15.92 0.15
CA TRP A 87 9.18 -14.90 -0.89
C TRP A 87 10.54 -14.22 -0.72
N PHE A 88 11.01 -14.15 0.52
CA PHE A 88 12.23 -13.44 0.93
C PHE A 88 13.34 -14.38 1.39
N ALA A 89 13.08 -15.69 1.46
CA ALA A 89 14.01 -16.68 1.99
C ALA A 89 15.30 -16.79 1.17
N GLN A 90 15.24 -16.52 -0.13
CA GLN A 90 16.41 -16.48 -1.02
C GLN A 90 16.37 -15.22 -1.89
N PRO A 91 17.49 -14.49 -2.03
CA PRO A 91 17.54 -13.27 -2.84
C PRO A 91 17.07 -13.47 -4.28
N MET A 92 17.38 -14.63 -4.88
CA MET A 92 16.99 -14.96 -6.25
C MET A 92 15.47 -15.00 -6.44
N ILE A 93 14.73 -15.60 -5.50
CA ILE A 93 13.26 -15.68 -5.54
C ILE A 93 12.66 -14.28 -5.57
N TRP A 94 13.16 -13.39 -4.72
CA TRP A 94 12.68 -12.02 -4.66
C TRP A 94 13.05 -11.22 -5.91
N GLN A 95 14.26 -11.38 -6.44
CA GLN A 95 14.71 -10.75 -7.68
C GLN A 95 13.86 -11.17 -8.89
N GLU A 96 13.62 -12.47 -9.06
CA GLU A 96 12.74 -13.00 -10.12
C GLU A 96 11.31 -12.49 -9.97
N THR A 97 10.81 -12.38 -8.73
CA THR A 97 9.49 -11.83 -8.44
C THR A 97 9.43 -10.35 -8.85
N LEU A 98 10.41 -9.53 -8.46
CA LEU A 98 10.48 -8.13 -8.85
C LEU A 98 10.55 -7.94 -10.36
N GLN A 99 11.33 -8.77 -11.06
CA GLN A 99 11.44 -8.74 -12.51
C GLN A 99 10.08 -9.05 -13.17
N MET A 100 9.38 -10.09 -12.71
CA MET A 100 8.04 -10.42 -13.20
C MET A 100 7.05 -9.28 -12.99
N LEU A 101 7.05 -8.65 -11.80
CA LEU A 101 6.17 -7.51 -11.52
C LEU A 101 6.53 -6.29 -12.40
N HIS A 102 7.82 -6.04 -12.62
CA HIS A 102 8.30 -4.97 -13.50
C HIS A 102 7.79 -5.15 -14.94
N GLU A 103 7.93 -6.35 -15.49
CA GLU A 103 7.47 -6.69 -16.84
C GLU A 103 5.95 -6.53 -17.01
N LEU A 104 5.18 -6.76 -15.94
CA LEU A 104 3.73 -6.58 -15.93
C LEU A 104 3.29 -5.16 -15.55
N GLY A 105 4.22 -4.26 -15.20
CA GLY A 105 3.92 -2.91 -14.73
C GLY A 105 3.24 -2.87 -13.34
N VAL A 106 3.33 -3.94 -12.57
CA VAL A 106 2.70 -4.11 -11.25
C VAL A 106 3.63 -3.60 -10.16
N GLY A 107 3.11 -2.88 -9.17
CA GLY A 107 3.87 -2.39 -8.02
C GLY A 107 4.05 -3.41 -6.91
N THR A 108 4.85 -3.06 -5.91
CA THR A 108 4.97 -3.79 -4.64
C THR A 108 4.42 -2.95 -3.49
N VAL A 109 3.91 -3.64 -2.46
CA VAL A 109 3.57 -3.03 -1.17
C VAL A 109 4.61 -3.43 -0.15
N MET A 110 5.28 -2.45 0.44
CA MET A 110 6.13 -2.65 1.61
C MET A 110 5.32 -2.45 2.88
N SER A 111 5.46 -3.36 3.84
CA SER A 111 4.85 -3.24 5.16
C SER A 111 5.93 -2.99 6.20
N ASP A 112 5.99 -1.78 6.76
CA ASP A 112 6.89 -1.50 7.87
C ASP A 112 6.11 -1.67 9.19
N VAL A 113 6.34 -2.80 9.84
CA VAL A 113 5.67 -3.21 11.08
C VAL A 113 6.66 -3.89 12.02
N ALA A 114 6.44 -3.73 13.33
CA ALA A 114 7.26 -4.35 14.35
C ALA A 114 7.34 -5.88 14.16
N GLY A 115 8.55 -6.44 14.30
CA GLY A 115 8.79 -7.89 14.26
C GLY A 115 8.77 -8.54 12.88
N ARG A 116 8.49 -7.82 11.78
CA ARG A 116 8.48 -8.36 10.42
C ARG A 116 9.33 -7.55 9.45
N ARG A 117 10.66 -7.64 9.59
CA ARG A 117 11.61 -6.93 8.72
C ARG A 117 11.68 -7.50 7.29
N ASP A 118 11.26 -8.74 7.11
CA ASP A 118 11.19 -9.43 5.81
C ASP A 118 10.21 -8.75 4.83
N VAL A 119 9.09 -8.22 5.32
CA VAL A 119 8.05 -7.59 4.48
C VAL A 119 8.28 -6.09 4.19
N VAL A 120 9.40 -5.53 4.67
CA VAL A 120 9.90 -4.19 4.30
C VAL A 120 11.14 -4.34 3.39
N HIS A 121 10.94 -5.09 2.32
CA HIS A 121 11.98 -5.62 1.42
C HIS A 121 12.73 -4.60 0.54
N MET A 122 12.38 -3.31 0.58
CA MET A 122 13.03 -2.22 -0.19
C MET A 122 13.08 -2.44 -1.72
N GLY A 123 12.17 -3.26 -2.25
CA GLY A 123 12.15 -3.66 -3.65
C GLY A 123 11.05 -2.96 -4.42
N LEU A 124 11.41 -2.06 -5.34
CA LEU A 124 10.48 -1.39 -6.24
C LEU A 124 10.52 -2.07 -7.61
N SER A 125 9.35 -2.40 -8.16
CA SER A 125 9.19 -2.95 -9.52
C SER A 125 8.85 -1.87 -10.55
N ASN A 126 8.46 -0.67 -10.11
CA ASN A 126 8.19 0.49 -10.96
C ASN A 126 8.50 1.78 -10.19
N SER A 127 8.22 2.94 -10.79
CA SER A 127 8.48 4.26 -10.19
C SER A 127 7.43 4.68 -9.14
N THR A 128 6.69 3.74 -8.56
CA THR A 128 5.71 3.99 -7.49
C THR A 128 6.05 3.17 -6.25
N VAL A 129 6.07 3.81 -5.09
CA VAL A 129 6.13 3.12 -3.81
C VAL A 129 4.74 3.06 -3.18
N THR A 130 4.39 1.87 -2.68
CA THR A 130 3.23 1.69 -1.80
C THR A 130 3.73 1.23 -0.44
N LEU A 131 3.60 2.08 0.58
CA LEU A 131 4.05 1.82 1.94
C LEU A 131 2.86 1.69 2.87
N ARG A 132 2.78 0.57 3.59
CA ARG A 132 1.93 0.41 4.76
C ARG A 132 2.80 0.59 6.00
N PHE A 133 2.68 1.74 6.65
CA PHE A 133 3.39 2.03 7.88
C PHE A 133 2.51 1.69 9.07
N VAL A 134 2.91 0.68 9.84
CA VAL A 134 2.26 0.31 11.10
C VAL A 134 3.04 0.91 12.25
N GLY A 135 2.46 1.95 12.85
CA GLY A 135 2.93 2.58 14.08
C GLY A 135 2.54 1.78 15.33
N ASN A 136 3.14 2.13 16.44
CA ASN A 136 2.97 1.54 17.76
C ASN A 136 2.44 2.59 18.74
N GLU A 137 1.25 3.13 18.45
CA GLU A 137 0.57 4.14 19.29
C GLU A 137 1.44 5.34 19.69
N LEU A 138 2.14 5.95 18.73
CA LEU A 138 3.00 7.13 18.94
C LEU A 138 4.21 6.84 19.84
N HIS A 139 4.62 5.58 19.93
CA HIS A 139 5.89 5.25 20.56
C HIS A 139 7.03 6.05 19.90
N PRO A 140 8.07 6.50 20.63
CA PRO A 140 9.15 7.31 20.06
C PRO A 140 9.79 6.76 18.78
N THR A 141 9.80 5.42 18.63
CA THR A 141 10.32 4.76 17.42
C THR A 141 9.48 5.00 16.17
N ASP A 142 8.20 5.36 16.30
CA ASP A 142 7.37 5.69 15.15
C ASP A 142 7.92 6.93 14.46
N TYR A 143 8.23 7.98 15.22
CA TYR A 143 8.80 9.23 14.71
C TYR A 143 10.17 9.00 14.06
N SER A 144 11.07 8.26 14.74
CA SER A 144 12.40 7.98 14.16
C SER A 144 12.30 7.16 12.86
N ARG A 145 11.36 6.21 12.77
CA ARG A 145 11.10 5.44 11.54
C ARG A 145 10.49 6.33 10.45
N VAL A 146 9.60 7.27 10.79
CA VAL A 146 9.10 8.27 9.83
C VAL A 146 10.25 9.08 9.27
N ASP A 147 11.14 9.60 10.11
CA ASP A 147 12.29 10.40 9.68
C ASP A 147 13.19 9.62 8.71
N GLU A 148 13.52 8.37 9.04
CA GLU A 148 14.29 7.48 8.17
C GLU A 148 13.61 7.25 6.81
N TRP A 149 12.29 7.05 6.80
CA TRP A 149 11.54 6.92 5.57
C TRP A 149 11.48 8.20 4.76
N VAL A 150 11.34 9.35 5.40
CA VAL A 150 11.30 10.64 4.71
C VAL A 150 12.64 10.92 4.02
N GLN A 151 13.77 10.66 4.68
CA GLN A 151 15.08 10.76 4.02
C GLN A 151 15.21 9.79 2.85
N ARG A 152 14.69 8.57 2.98
CA ARG A 152 14.68 7.59 1.89
C ARG A 152 13.81 8.05 0.72
N LEU A 153 12.61 8.54 0.99
CA LEU A 153 11.69 9.06 -0.02
C LEU A 153 12.30 10.26 -0.74
N LYS A 154 12.94 11.18 -0.02
CA LYS A 154 13.68 12.31 -0.61
C LYS A 154 14.66 11.81 -1.66
N ASN A 155 15.55 10.89 -1.27
CA ASN A 155 16.54 10.32 -2.19
C ASN A 155 15.87 9.61 -3.38
N TRP A 156 14.80 8.85 -3.12
CA TRP A 156 14.09 8.14 -4.18
C TRP A 156 13.41 9.08 -5.19
N PHE A 157 12.78 10.15 -4.73
CA PHE A 157 12.20 11.19 -5.60
C PHE A 157 13.30 11.87 -6.45
N GLU A 158 14.45 12.17 -5.85
CA GLU A 158 15.61 12.73 -6.57
C GLU A 158 16.16 11.76 -7.63
N THR A 159 16.02 10.44 -7.44
CA THR A 159 16.49 9.40 -8.37
C THR A 159 15.42 8.81 -9.28
N GLY A 160 14.21 9.39 -9.35
CA GLY A 160 13.20 9.02 -10.34
C GLY A 160 11.95 8.28 -9.82
N LEU A 161 11.75 8.17 -8.51
CA LEU A 161 10.44 7.83 -7.96
C LEU A 161 9.44 8.92 -8.36
N SER A 162 8.29 8.51 -8.88
CA SER A 162 7.25 9.43 -9.35
C SER A 162 6.14 9.63 -8.32
N THR A 163 5.77 8.57 -7.60
CA THR A 163 4.59 8.58 -6.71
C THR A 163 4.86 7.77 -5.46
N ALA A 164 4.38 8.25 -4.31
CA ALA A 164 4.37 7.52 -3.05
C ALA A 164 2.95 7.46 -2.48
N TYR A 165 2.45 6.25 -2.25
CA TYR A 165 1.22 5.99 -1.49
C TYR A 165 1.61 5.49 -0.10
N ILE A 166 1.28 6.26 0.94
CA ILE A 166 1.63 5.93 2.33
C ILE A 166 0.35 5.74 3.15
N PHE A 167 0.16 4.54 3.68
CA PHE A 167 -0.96 4.18 4.53
C PHE A 167 -0.46 4.05 5.96
N VAL A 168 -0.82 5.02 6.80
CA VAL A 168 -0.49 5.03 8.22
C VAL A 168 -1.58 4.31 9.01
N HIS A 169 -1.17 3.33 9.82
CA HIS A 169 -2.04 2.54 10.68
C HIS A 169 -1.42 2.44 12.07
N CYS A 170 -2.21 2.62 13.14
CA CYS A 170 -1.77 2.43 14.52
C CYS A 170 -2.90 1.68 15.25
N GLY A 171 -2.72 0.42 15.66
CA GLY A 171 -3.69 -0.29 16.52
C GLY A 171 -5.16 -0.11 16.09
N GLU A 172 -5.98 0.46 16.98
CA GLU A 172 -7.40 0.81 16.75
C GLU A 172 -7.62 2.09 15.91
N ASN A 173 -6.58 2.57 15.23
CA ASN A 173 -6.47 3.79 14.42
C ASN A 173 -6.77 5.11 15.14
N LEU A 174 -6.75 5.14 16.48
CA LEU A 174 -6.97 6.38 17.24
C LEU A 174 -5.86 7.41 16.99
N HIS A 175 -4.61 6.95 16.93
CA HIS A 175 -3.43 7.80 16.79
C HIS A 175 -2.94 7.94 15.33
N ALA A 176 -3.54 7.22 14.37
CA ALA A 176 -3.16 7.30 12.97
C ALA A 176 -3.25 8.73 12.37
N PRO A 177 -4.28 9.56 12.70
CA PRO A 177 -4.33 10.95 12.21
C PRO A 177 -3.19 11.84 12.74
N GLU A 178 -2.78 11.65 13.99
CA GLU A 178 -1.69 12.40 14.61
C GLU A 178 -0.36 12.03 13.96
N LEU A 179 -0.08 10.74 13.84
CA LEU A 179 1.13 10.27 13.16
C LEU A 179 1.16 10.67 11.68
N SER A 180 0.00 10.68 11.01
CA SER A 180 -0.12 11.16 9.62
C SER A 180 0.20 12.65 9.49
N SER A 181 -0.14 13.45 10.50
CA SER A 181 0.21 14.88 10.54
C SER A 181 1.72 15.07 10.61
N TYR A 182 2.41 14.25 11.44
CA TYR A 182 3.86 14.25 11.51
C TYR A 182 4.53 13.81 10.20
N TRP A 183 4.03 12.75 9.56
CA TRP A 183 4.46 12.34 8.20
C TRP A 183 4.39 13.51 7.20
N ILE A 184 3.26 14.22 7.17
CA ILE A 184 3.04 15.34 6.27
C ILE A 184 4.00 16.49 6.56
N GLU A 185 4.22 16.82 7.84
CA GLU A 185 5.18 17.85 8.24
C GLU A 185 6.59 17.52 7.73
N GLN A 186 7.07 16.30 7.99
CA GLN A 186 8.41 15.89 7.58
C GLN A 186 8.55 15.80 6.06
N ILE A 187 7.54 15.27 5.34
CA ILE A 187 7.54 15.23 3.87
C ILE A 187 7.59 16.65 3.28
N ASN A 188 6.77 17.58 3.77
CA ASN A 188 6.76 18.95 3.28
C ASN A 188 8.11 19.64 3.53
N LYS A 189 8.71 19.41 4.70
CA LYS A 189 10.00 19.97 5.09
C LYS A 189 11.17 19.45 4.26
N HIS A 190 11.21 18.16 3.94
CA HIS A 190 12.39 17.50 3.38
C HIS A 190 12.28 17.13 1.90
N CYS A 191 11.06 16.94 1.38
CA CYS A 191 10.82 16.47 0.01
C CYS A 191 10.18 17.55 -0.88
N HIS A 192 10.09 18.80 -0.42
CA HIS A 192 9.55 19.95 -1.16
C HIS A 192 8.09 19.80 -1.64
N PHE A 193 7.27 19.06 -0.89
CA PHE A 193 5.83 19.00 -1.12
C PHE A 193 5.07 20.06 -0.30
N ALA A 194 3.80 20.25 -0.66
CA ALA A 194 2.85 21.11 0.06
C ALA A 194 1.56 20.33 0.37
N LEU A 195 1.70 19.18 1.03
CA LEU A 195 0.59 18.33 1.44
C LEU A 195 -0.23 19.00 2.54
N LEU A 196 -1.55 18.83 2.48
CA LEU A 196 -2.47 19.35 3.48
C LEU A 196 -2.57 18.37 4.66
N ALA A 197 -2.24 18.84 5.87
CA ALA A 197 -2.43 18.07 7.09
C ALA A 197 -3.93 17.80 7.35
N PRO A 198 -4.28 16.61 7.90
CA PRO A 198 -5.67 16.32 8.24
C PRO A 198 -6.16 17.26 9.34
N ARG A 199 -7.44 17.67 9.24
CA ARG A 199 -8.13 18.34 10.35
C ARG A 199 -8.70 17.26 11.27
N ILE A 200 -8.09 17.09 12.43
CA ILE A 200 -8.59 16.14 13.44
C ILE A 200 -9.87 16.70 14.03
N GLN A 201 -10.99 16.04 13.76
CA GLN A 201 -12.26 16.35 14.39
C GLN A 201 -12.35 15.59 15.71
N PRO A 202 -12.63 16.26 16.84
CA PRO A 202 -12.84 15.56 18.10
C PRO A 202 -14.00 14.58 17.94
N LYS A 203 -13.87 13.37 18.50
CA LYS A 203 -14.99 12.43 18.56
C LYS A 203 -16.14 13.13 19.29
N VAL A 204 -17.30 13.21 18.65
CA VAL A 204 -18.53 13.61 19.31
C VAL A 204 -18.79 12.52 20.35
N ILE A 205 -18.47 12.78 21.62
CA ILE A 205 -18.98 11.99 22.72
C ILE A 205 -20.47 12.31 22.74
N GLN A 206 -21.26 11.43 22.13
CA GLN A 206 -22.71 11.48 22.27
C GLN A 206 -22.96 11.28 23.77
N GLY A 207 -23.23 12.38 24.47
CA GLY A 207 -23.47 12.38 25.90
C GLY A 207 -24.53 11.34 26.25
N SER A 208 -24.32 10.66 27.38
CA SER A 208 -25.28 9.72 27.96
C SER A 208 -26.67 10.33 27.95
N LEU A 209 -27.54 9.82 27.08
CA LEU A 209 -28.97 9.97 27.22
C LEU A 209 -29.45 8.97 28.27
N PHE A 210 -28.94 9.05 29.51
CA PHE A 210 -29.52 8.52 30.76
C PHE A 210 -28.78 9.14 31.94
#